data_AF-V4AYN9-F1
#
_entry.id   AF-V4AYN9-F1
#
_cell.length_a   1.000
_cell.length_b   1.000
_cell.length_c   1.000
_cell.angle_alpha   90.00
_cell.angle_beta   90.00
_cell.angle_gamma   90.00
#
_symmetry.space_group_name_H-M   'P 1'
#
loop_
_entity.id
_entity.type
_entity.pdbx_description
1 polymer ?
#
loop_
_entity_poly.entity_id
_entity_poly.type
_entity_poly.pdbx_seq_one_letter_code
_entity_poly.pdbx_strand_id
1 'polypeptide(L)'
;LKYFPRYSQSACLLECLTDLVIGRCDCVVEYIVYNTSQYKFCSVYQREYCANPLAIKFYQNAQNFSDNCNCPLTCNEDVFERQLSSEFFPSESFVDILIRVNFTTGLQHARSNLMRVDISYNNLKLEQIIHQPKLYLSDVVSVLGGYMGFFLGASIFTLMELTDLIIRSI
;
A
#
# COMPACT_ATOMS: atom_id res chain seq x y z
N LEU A 1 -6.96 12.92 -1.27
CA LEU A 1 -6.12 13.03 -0.06
C LEU A 1 -6.04 14.50 0.33
N LYS A 2 -6.07 14.79 1.64
CA LYS A 2 -6.07 16.12 2.25
C LYS A 2 -4.73 16.49 2.90
N TYR A 3 -4.07 15.49 3.48
CA TYR A 3 -2.88 15.62 4.31
C TYR A 3 -1.64 15.14 3.56
N PHE A 4 -1.66 13.97 2.91
CA PHE A 4 -0.50 13.40 2.22
C PHE A 4 -0.39 13.85 0.76
N PRO A 5 0.83 14.10 0.24
CA PRO A 5 1.04 14.57 -1.13
C PRO A 5 0.91 13.46 -2.18
N ARG A 6 1.08 12.19 -1.79
CA ARG A 6 0.99 11.02 -2.69
C ARG A 6 0.05 9.99 -2.13
N TYR A 7 -0.68 9.32 -3.02
CA TYR A 7 -1.60 8.26 -2.65
C TYR A 7 -0.87 6.95 -2.38
N SER A 8 -1.06 6.43 -1.17
CA SER A 8 -0.88 5.03 -0.81
C SER A 8 -2.11 4.60 -0.01
N GLN A 9 -2.41 3.31 -0.01
CA GLN A 9 -3.54 2.79 0.78
C GLN A 9 -3.36 3.10 2.28
N SER A 10 -2.13 2.96 2.79
CA SER A 10 -1.79 3.28 4.18
C SER A 10 -1.98 4.76 4.51
N ALA A 11 -1.57 5.67 3.60
CA ALA A 11 -1.81 7.10 3.77
C ALA A 11 -3.30 7.43 3.78
N CYS A 12 -4.08 6.84 2.86
CA CYS A 12 -5.53 7.02 2.82
C CYS A 12 -6.21 6.58 4.13
N LEU A 13 -5.86 5.40 4.65
CA LEU A 13 -6.39 4.90 5.91
C LEU A 13 -6.01 5.81 7.08
N LEU A 14 -4.78 6.32 7.09
CA LEU A 14 -4.32 7.26 8.11
C LEU A 14 -5.05 8.61 8.02
N GLU A 15 -5.35 9.12 6.81
CA GLU A 15 -6.21 10.31 6.66
C GLU A 15 -7.62 10.07 7.16
N CYS A 16 -8.20 8.91 6.87
CA CYS A 16 -9.55 8.56 7.34
C CYS A 16 -9.59 8.52 8.87
N LEU A 17 -8.59 7.89 9.51
CA LEU A 17 -8.45 7.92 10.96
C LEU A 17 -8.28 9.35 11.48
N THR A 18 -7.46 10.16 10.80
CA THR A 18 -7.24 11.57 11.17
C THR A 18 -8.55 12.36 11.16
N ASP A 19 -9.33 12.24 10.08
CA ASP A 19 -10.62 12.92 9.95
C ASP A 19 -11.62 12.46 11.04
N LEU A 20 -11.59 11.18 11.42
CA LEU A 20 -12.41 10.66 12.53
C LEU A 20 -11.99 11.25 13.89
N VAL A 21 -10.68 11.39 14.14
CA VAL A 21 -10.17 11.98 15.39
C VAL A 21 -10.47 13.48 15.42
N ILE A 22 -10.29 14.22 14.33
CA ILE A 22 -10.65 15.64 14.23
C ILE A 22 -12.14 15.81 14.49
N GLY A 23 -12.99 15.01 13.83
CA GLY A 23 -14.44 15.12 13.96
C GLY A 23 -15.00 14.80 15.36
N ARG A 24 -14.30 13.97 16.15
CA ARG A 24 -14.77 13.54 17.48
C ARG A 24 -14.04 14.18 18.66
N CYS A 25 -12.74 14.44 18.52
CA CYS A 25 -11.88 14.94 19.58
C CYS A 25 -11.40 16.39 19.36
N ASP A 26 -11.69 16.98 18.19
CA ASP A 26 -11.30 18.35 17.79
C ASP A 26 -9.79 18.63 17.93
N CYS A 27 -8.98 17.61 17.65
CA CYS A 27 -7.53 17.67 17.76
C CYS A 27 -6.83 16.70 16.79
N VAL A 28 -5.53 16.93 16.57
CA VAL A 28 -4.68 16.08 15.72
C VAL A 28 -3.57 15.43 16.56
N VAL A 29 -3.21 14.19 16.22
CA VAL A 29 -2.12 13.46 16.90
C VAL A 29 -0.79 13.71 16.19
N GLU A 30 0.31 13.71 16.95
CA GLU A 30 1.61 14.23 16.48
C GLU A 30 2.24 13.46 15.31
N TYR A 31 1.86 12.20 15.09
CA TYR A 31 2.38 11.38 13.98
C TYR A 31 1.74 11.70 12.62
N ILE A 32 0.77 12.63 12.55
CA ILE A 32 0.14 13.09 11.31
C ILE A 32 0.64 14.50 11.00
N VAL A 33 1.71 14.58 10.21
CA VAL A 33 2.56 15.79 10.11
C VAL A 33 2.22 16.68 8.91
N TYR A 34 1.58 16.14 7.87
CA TYR A 34 1.40 16.88 6.63
C TYR A 34 0.08 17.68 6.63
N ASN A 35 0.20 18.98 6.36
CA ASN A 35 -0.93 19.90 6.13
C ASN A 35 -1.99 19.96 7.27
N THR A 36 -1.58 19.67 8.51
CA THR A 36 -2.44 19.71 9.71
C THR A 36 -2.23 20.97 10.55
N SER A 37 -1.44 21.94 10.09
CA SER A 37 -1.07 23.16 10.84
C SER A 37 -2.23 24.05 11.30
N GLN A 38 -3.41 23.86 10.71
CA GLN A 38 -4.65 24.54 11.08
C GLN A 38 -5.34 23.96 12.34
N TYR A 39 -4.95 22.75 12.77
CA TYR A 39 -5.54 22.07 13.91
C TYR A 39 -4.60 22.08 15.12
N LYS A 40 -5.18 22.08 16.33
CA LYS A 40 -4.41 21.97 17.57
C LYS A 40 -4.02 20.52 17.83
N PHE A 41 -2.83 20.33 18.38
CA PHE A 41 -2.41 19.01 18.85
C PHE A 41 -3.27 18.56 20.05
N CYS A 42 -3.55 17.26 20.10
CA CYS A 42 -4.27 16.66 21.23
C CYS A 42 -3.48 16.82 22.53
N SER A 43 -4.15 17.25 23.60
CA SER A 43 -3.58 17.19 24.95
C SER A 43 -3.38 15.74 25.40
N VAL A 44 -2.56 15.51 26.44
CA VAL A 44 -2.34 14.18 27.03
C VAL A 44 -3.67 13.52 27.41
N TYR A 45 -4.61 14.30 27.97
CA TYR A 45 -5.94 13.82 28.33
C TYR A 45 -6.77 13.42 27.10
N GLN A 46 -6.84 14.27 26.08
CA GLN A 46 -7.56 13.95 24.84
C GLN A 46 -6.97 12.74 24.12
N ARG A 47 -5.63 12.59 24.15
CA ARG A 47 -4.96 11.45 23.55
C ARG A 47 -5.37 10.16 24.25
N GLU A 48 -5.32 10.13 25.57
CA GLU A 48 -5.60 8.93 26.35
C GLU A 48 -7.07 8.53 26.34
N TYR A 49 -7.98 9.50 26.51
CA TYR A 49 -9.40 9.21 26.68
C TYR A 49 -10.23 9.34 25.40
N CYS A 50 -9.70 9.93 24.32
CA CYS A 50 -10.42 10.12 23.06
C CYS A 50 -9.69 9.51 21.85
N ALA A 51 -8.50 10.01 21.49
CA ALA A 51 -7.84 9.61 20.25
C ALA A 51 -7.36 8.15 20.25
N ASN A 52 -6.70 7.69 21.33
CA ASN A 52 -6.21 6.31 21.47
C ASN A 52 -7.32 5.26 21.38
N PRO A 53 -8.42 5.34 22.17
CA PRO A 53 -9.49 4.34 22.08
C PRO A 53 -10.19 4.37 20.72
N LEU A 54 -10.23 5.51 20.03
CA LEU A 54 -10.74 5.59 18.65
C LEU A 54 -9.82 4.89 17.66
N ALA A 55 -8.51 5.13 17.74
CA ALA A 55 -7.53 4.46 16.90
C ALA A 55 -7.55 2.94 17.11
N ILE A 56 -7.61 2.49 18.38
CA ILE A 56 -7.72 1.06 18.70
C ILE A 56 -8.98 0.45 18.07
N LYS A 57 -10.15 1.10 18.24
CA LYS A 57 -11.40 0.65 17.63
C LYS A 57 -11.36 0.64 16.10
N PHE A 58 -10.68 1.61 15.49
CA PHE A 58 -10.49 1.70 14.05
C PHE A 58 -9.70 0.50 13.52
N TYR A 59 -8.58 0.16 14.16
CA TYR A 59 -7.75 -0.98 13.75
C TYR A 59 -8.37 -2.34 14.11
N GLN A 60 -9.08 -2.45 15.23
CA GLN A 60 -9.76 -3.71 15.62
C GLN A 60 -10.96 -4.03 14.73
N ASN A 61 -11.72 -3.00 14.34
CA ASN A 61 -12.88 -3.15 13.47
C ASN A 61 -12.53 -2.75 12.03
N ALA A 62 -11.34 -3.10 11.56
CA ALA A 62 -10.86 -2.73 10.23
C ALA A 62 -11.88 -3.08 9.14
N GLN A 63 -12.67 -4.15 9.28
CA GLN A 63 -13.75 -4.48 8.35
C GLN A 63 -14.87 -3.42 8.35
N ASN A 64 -15.44 -3.07 9.51
CA ASN A 64 -16.56 -2.11 9.60
C ASN A 64 -16.16 -0.65 9.34
N PHE A 65 -14.93 -0.26 9.70
CA PHE A 65 -14.43 1.10 9.42
C PHE A 65 -13.88 1.22 7.99
N SER A 66 -13.38 0.14 7.39
CA SER A 66 -13.03 0.11 5.96
C SER A 66 -14.26 0.31 5.07
N ASP A 67 -15.46 -0.08 5.49
CA ASP A 67 -16.68 0.21 4.73
C ASP A 67 -17.01 1.71 4.69
N ASN A 68 -16.64 2.47 5.73
CA ASN A 68 -16.79 3.93 5.78
C ASN A 68 -15.61 4.68 5.13
N CYS A 69 -14.45 4.04 4.99
CA CYS A 69 -13.25 4.62 4.39
C CYS A 69 -13.00 4.02 2.99
N ASN A 70 -13.38 4.73 1.93
CA ASN A 70 -13.12 4.30 0.55
C ASN A 70 -11.63 4.46 0.17
N CYS A 71 -10.79 3.51 0.59
CA CYS A 71 -9.35 3.47 0.31
C CYS A 71 -8.99 2.28 -0.61
N PRO A 72 -9.22 2.39 -1.93
CA PRO A 72 -8.89 1.33 -2.88
C PRO A 72 -7.38 1.05 -2.93
N LEU A 73 -7.03 -0.18 -3.33
CA LEU A 73 -5.65 -0.54 -3.61
C LEU A 73 -5.09 0.30 -4.75
N THR A 74 -3.80 0.64 -4.65
CA THR A 74 -3.06 1.31 -5.71
C THR A 74 -2.82 0.39 -6.90
N CYS A 75 -2.92 0.93 -8.12
CA CYS A 75 -2.56 0.17 -9.33
C CYS A 75 -1.05 -0.01 -9.47
N ASN A 76 -0.27 0.96 -8.98
CA ASN A 76 1.19 0.94 -9.01
C ASN A 76 1.70 0.99 -7.58
N GLU A 77 2.47 0.00 -7.18
CA GLU A 77 3.08 -0.09 -5.86
C GLU A 77 4.50 -0.66 -5.99
N ASP A 78 5.44 -0.05 -5.28
CA ASP A 78 6.81 -0.54 -5.16
C ASP A 78 6.92 -1.32 -3.84
N VAL A 79 7.03 -2.65 -3.94
CA VAL A 79 7.15 -3.53 -2.78
C VAL A 79 8.60 -3.96 -2.59
N PHE A 80 9.14 -3.71 -1.40
CA PHE A 80 10.48 -4.16 -1.01
C PHE A 80 10.39 -5.41 -0.14
N GLU A 81 10.78 -6.55 -0.69
CA GLU A 81 10.93 -7.78 0.11
C GLU A 81 12.07 -7.59 1.12
N ARG A 82 11.82 -8.02 2.36
CA ARG A 82 12.75 -7.83 3.48
C ARG A 82 13.19 -9.17 4.03
N GLN A 83 14.49 -9.39 4.05
CA GLN A 83 15.12 -10.50 4.77
C GLN A 83 15.88 -9.92 5.96
N LEU A 84 15.59 -10.40 7.17
CA LEU A 84 16.25 -9.96 8.39
C LEU A 84 17.28 -10.98 8.84
N SER A 85 18.51 -10.54 9.02
CA SER A 85 19.56 -11.26 9.73
C SER A 85 20.01 -10.43 10.93
N SER A 86 20.26 -11.09 12.05
CA SER A 86 20.70 -10.44 13.28
C SER A 86 21.89 -11.20 13.87
N GLU A 87 22.92 -10.45 14.25
CA GLU A 87 24.14 -10.99 14.87
C GLU A 87 24.51 -10.17 16.10
N PHE A 88 25.32 -10.76 16.99
CA PHE A 88 25.80 -10.07 18.17
C PHE A 88 26.75 -8.95 17.80
N PHE A 89 26.37 -7.72 18.15
CA PHE A 89 27.19 -6.53 18.02
C PHE A 89 27.38 -5.87 19.40
N PRO A 90 28.55 -5.32 19.71
CA PRO A 90 29.85 -5.48 19.04
C PRO A 90 30.56 -6.80 19.40
N SER A 91 31.55 -7.19 18.59
CA SER A 91 32.49 -8.27 18.91
C SER A 91 33.42 -7.84 20.06
N GLU A 92 33.97 -8.82 20.78
CA GLU A 92 34.85 -8.53 21.94
C GLU A 92 36.08 -7.71 21.53
N SER A 93 36.69 -8.01 20.38
CA SER A 93 37.83 -7.26 19.84
C SER A 93 37.48 -5.86 19.36
N PHE A 94 36.25 -5.63 18.89
CA PHE A 94 35.82 -4.33 18.39
C PHE A 94 35.45 -3.36 19.53
N VAL A 95 35.06 -3.89 20.69
CA VAL A 95 34.75 -3.06 21.87
C VAL A 95 35.92 -2.23 22.34
N ASP A 96 37.15 -2.76 22.30
CA ASP A 96 38.32 -2.00 22.73
C ASP A 96 38.51 -0.73 21.91
N ILE A 97 38.17 -0.77 20.62
CA ILE A 97 38.19 0.40 19.74
C ILE A 97 37.09 1.37 20.16
N LEU A 98 35.86 0.88 20.39
CA LEU A 98 34.73 1.69 20.83
C LEU A 98 34.97 2.38 22.18
N ILE A 99 35.68 1.72 23.09
CA ILE A 99 36.10 2.31 24.37
C ILE A 99 37.14 3.41 24.14
N ARG A 100 38.14 3.17 23.27
CA ARG A 100 39.18 4.17 22.95
C ARG A 100 38.61 5.45 22.33
N VAL A 101 37.54 5.34 21.55
CA VAL A 101 36.84 6.51 20.97
C VAL A 101 35.75 7.08 21.90
N ASN A 102 35.70 6.65 23.17
CA ASN A 102 34.72 7.08 24.19
C ASN A 102 33.25 6.89 23.76
N PHE A 103 32.96 5.89 22.93
CA PHE A 103 31.59 5.59 22.47
C PHE A 103 30.85 4.64 23.42
N THR A 104 31.58 3.90 24.26
CA THR A 104 31.03 3.02 25.30
C THR A 104 32.03 2.85 26.44
N THR A 105 31.53 2.49 27.63
CA THR A 105 32.34 2.24 28.83
C THR A 105 32.74 0.77 28.98
N GLY A 106 32.09 -0.16 28.25
CA GLY A 106 32.38 -1.59 28.35
C GLY A 106 31.52 -2.46 27.43
N LEU A 107 31.86 -3.75 27.34
CA LEU A 107 31.19 -4.72 26.45
C LEU A 107 29.71 -4.90 26.77
N GLN A 108 29.36 -5.04 28.05
CA GLN A 108 27.95 -5.19 28.47
C GLN A 108 27.14 -3.94 28.13
N HIS A 109 27.70 -2.76 28.42
CA HIS A 109 27.05 -1.47 28.10
C HIS A 109 26.90 -1.26 26.59
N ALA A 110 27.86 -1.73 25.80
CA ALA A 110 27.80 -1.67 24.35
C ALA A 110 26.68 -2.59 23.81
N ARG A 111 26.58 -3.84 24.28
CA ARG A 111 25.56 -4.80 23.85
C ARG A 111 24.13 -4.40 24.26
N SER A 112 23.96 -3.68 25.36
CA SER A 112 22.63 -3.23 25.80
C SER A 112 22.14 -1.95 25.12
N ASN A 113 23.05 -1.11 24.62
CA ASN A 113 22.70 0.24 24.14
C ASN A 113 23.05 0.51 22.67
N LEU A 114 23.94 -0.27 22.05
CA LEU A 114 24.35 -0.07 20.67
C LEU A 114 23.73 -1.11 19.76
N MET A 115 23.13 -0.65 18.67
CA MET A 115 22.64 -1.47 17.57
C MET A 115 23.22 -0.95 16.27
N ARG A 116 23.77 -1.86 15.46
CA ARG A 116 24.15 -1.55 14.08
C ARG A 116 23.04 -2.07 13.16
N VAL A 117 22.48 -1.19 12.35
CA VAL A 117 21.51 -1.54 11.31
C VAL A 117 22.18 -1.33 9.97
N ASP A 118 22.26 -2.39 9.17
CA ASP A 118 22.77 -2.34 7.80
C ASP A 118 21.60 -2.60 6.84
N ILE A 119 21.31 -1.65 5.95
CA ILE A 119 20.22 -1.73 4.97
C ILE A 119 20.86 -1.82 3.60
N SER A 120 20.85 -3.02 3.04
CA SER A 120 21.48 -3.33 1.76
C SER A 120 20.52 -4.17 0.90
N TYR A 121 20.57 -3.99 -0.43
CA TYR A 121 19.85 -4.84 -1.35
C TYR A 121 20.52 -6.21 -1.43
N ASN A 122 19.73 -7.29 -1.29
CA ASN A 122 20.25 -8.65 -1.40
C ASN A 122 20.82 -8.93 -2.80
N ASN A 123 20.11 -8.48 -3.84
CA ASN A 123 20.52 -8.59 -5.23
C ASN A 123 20.09 -7.35 -6.01
N LEU A 124 20.80 -7.03 -7.11
CA LEU A 124 20.45 -5.95 -8.04
C LEU A 124 19.35 -6.35 -9.04
N LYS A 125 18.42 -7.23 -8.64
CA LYS A 125 17.33 -7.69 -9.48
C LYS A 125 16.07 -6.88 -9.17
N LEU A 126 15.37 -6.48 -10.22
CA LEU A 126 14.09 -5.79 -10.12
C LEU A 126 13.02 -6.74 -10.66
N GLU A 127 12.05 -7.07 -9.82
CA GLU A 127 10.90 -7.89 -10.19
C GLU A 127 9.71 -6.98 -10.50
N GLN A 128 9.08 -7.17 -11.66
CA GLN A 128 7.90 -6.41 -12.08
C GLN A 128 6.72 -7.36 -12.24
N ILE A 129 5.66 -7.12 -11.47
CA ILE A 129 4.40 -7.86 -11.57
C ILE A 129 3.38 -6.93 -12.22
N ILE A 130 3.00 -7.23 -13.47
CA ILE A 130 2.04 -6.44 -14.23
C ILE A 130 0.80 -7.29 -14.47
N HIS A 131 -0.33 -6.85 -13.95
CA HIS A 131 -1.62 -7.50 -14.22
C HIS A 131 -2.14 -7.07 -15.59
N GLN A 132 -2.44 -8.06 -16.44
CA GLN A 132 -3.02 -7.84 -17.77
C GLN A 132 -4.44 -8.43 -17.83
N PRO A 133 -5.37 -7.81 -18.57
CA PRO A 133 -6.70 -8.37 -18.74
C PRO A 133 -6.61 -9.73 -19.46
N LYS A 134 -7.42 -10.69 -19.00
CA LYS A 134 -7.44 -12.05 -19.56
C LYS A 134 -7.98 -12.11 -20.99
N LEU A 135 -8.84 -11.16 -21.36
CA LEU A 135 -9.54 -11.14 -22.63
C LEU A 135 -9.69 -9.71 -23.13
N TYR A 136 -9.27 -9.49 -24.37
CA TYR A 136 -9.51 -8.24 -25.09
C TYR A 136 -10.71 -8.37 -26.03
N LEU A 137 -11.24 -7.24 -26.49
CA LEU A 137 -12.34 -7.23 -27.48
C LEU A 137 -11.95 -7.97 -28.78
N SER A 138 -10.69 -7.87 -29.19
CA SER A 138 -10.15 -8.61 -30.33
C SER A 138 -10.30 -10.13 -30.15
N ASP A 139 -10.07 -10.61 -28.93
CA ASP A 139 -10.13 -12.04 -28.62
C ASP A 139 -11.57 -12.53 -28.65
N VAL A 140 -12.51 -11.74 -28.13
CA VAL A 140 -13.94 -12.04 -28.21
C VAL A 140 -14.39 -12.18 -29.66
N VAL A 141 -14.03 -11.21 -30.51
CA VAL A 141 -14.37 -11.23 -31.94
C VAL A 141 -13.70 -12.41 -32.64
N SER A 142 -12.45 -12.71 -32.30
CA SER A 142 -11.72 -13.86 -32.86
C SER A 142 -12.37 -15.18 -32.47
N VAL A 143 -12.82 -15.34 -31.22
CA VAL A 143 -13.47 -16.56 -30.75
C VAL A 143 -14.85 -16.73 -31.41
N LEU A 144 -15.65 -15.67 -31.46
CA LEU A 144 -16.96 -15.70 -32.12
C LEU A 144 -16.83 -15.96 -33.62
N GLY A 145 -15.92 -15.26 -34.30
CA GLY A 145 -15.62 -15.46 -35.71
C GLY A 145 -15.08 -16.87 -35.99
N GLY A 146 -14.25 -17.40 -35.10
CA GLY A 146 -13.75 -18.77 -35.16
C GLY A 146 -14.87 -19.80 -35.08
N TYR A 147 -15.79 -19.67 -34.12
CA TYR A 147 -16.94 -20.57 -34.02
C TYR A 147 -17.89 -20.46 -35.21
N MET A 148 -18.20 -19.24 -35.68
CA MET A 148 -19.05 -19.03 -36.85
C MET A 148 -18.42 -19.60 -38.13
N GLY A 149 -17.12 -19.36 -38.34
CA GLY A 149 -16.40 -19.89 -39.49
C GLY A 149 -16.28 -21.41 -39.45
N PHE A 150 -16.05 -22.01 -38.28
CA PHE A 150 -15.90 -23.45 -38.14
C PHE A 150 -17.22 -24.21 -38.30
N PHE A 151 -18.30 -23.76 -37.66
CA PHE A 151 -19.57 -24.50 -37.67
C PHE A 151 -20.46 -24.18 -38.87
N LEU A 152 -20.49 -22.92 -39.31
CA LEU A 152 -21.41 -22.45 -40.35
C LEU A 152 -20.72 -22.19 -41.69
N GLY A 153 -19.38 -22.15 -41.73
CA GLY A 153 -18.65 -21.62 -42.88
C GLY A 153 -18.93 -20.13 -43.12
N ALA A 154 -19.45 -19.43 -42.11
CA ALA A 154 -19.90 -18.04 -42.21
C ALA A 154 -18.77 -17.06 -41.91
N SER A 155 -18.80 -15.91 -42.57
CA SER A 155 -17.85 -14.82 -42.40
C SER A 155 -18.55 -13.47 -42.19
N ILE A 156 -17.78 -12.41 -41.93
CA ILE A 156 -18.33 -11.05 -41.80
C ILE A 156 -19.12 -10.63 -43.05
N PHE A 157 -18.70 -11.06 -44.24
CA PHE A 157 -19.42 -10.77 -45.49
C PHE A 157 -20.78 -11.46 -45.54
N THR A 158 -20.87 -12.70 -45.07
CA THR A 158 -22.17 -13.41 -45.01
C THR A 158 -23.15 -12.74 -44.04
N LEU A 159 -22.66 -12.14 -42.95
CA LEU A 159 -23.49 -11.34 -42.05
C LEU A 159 -23.97 -10.05 -42.73
N MET A 160 -23.10 -9.35 -43.46
CA MET A 160 -23.47 -8.15 -44.21
C MET A 160 -24.55 -8.45 -45.26
N GLU A 161 -24.41 -9.53 -46.03
CA GLU A 161 -25.43 -9.96 -47.01
C GLU A 161 -26.77 -10.25 -46.33
N LEU A 162 -26.76 -10.93 -45.18
CA LEU A 162 -27.97 -11.22 -44.42
C LEU A 162 -28.65 -9.94 -43.93
N THR A 163 -27.88 -8.95 -43.46
CA THR A 163 -28.43 -7.66 -43.03
C THR A 163 -29.04 -6.86 -44.18
N ASP A 164 -28.41 -6.84 -45.36
CA ASP A 164 -28.94 -6.15 -46.54
C ASP A 164 -30.25 -6.79 -47.01
N LEU A 165 -30.31 -8.13 -47.01
CA LEU A 165 -31.53 -8.89 -47.30
C LEU A 165 -32.69 -8.53 -46.36
N ILE A 166 -32.44 -8.45 -45.04
CA ILE A 166 -33.47 -8.11 -44.05
C ILE A 166 -33.99 -6.68 -44.26
N ILE A 167 -33.07 -5.72 -44.49
CA ILE A 167 -33.44 -4.31 -44.72
C ILE A 167 -34.30 -4.15 -45.98
N ARG A 168 -33.98 -4.89 -47.05
CA ARG A 168 -34.76 -4.89 -48.29
C ARG A 168 -36.12 -5.60 -48.19
N SER A 169 -36.27 -6.46 -47.18
CA SER A 169 -37.49 -7.26 -46.95
C SER A 169 -38.53 -6.50 -46.10
N ILE A 170 -38.09 -5.46 -45.38
CA ILE A 170 -38.96 -4.50 -44.68
C ILE A 170 -39.44 -3.44 -45.68
#